data_AF-A0A8U0N1V8-F1
#
_entry.id   AF-A0A8U0N1V8-F1
#
_cell.length_a   1.000
_cell.length_b   1.000
_cell.length_c   1.000
_cell.angle_alpha   90.00
_cell.angle_beta   90.00
_cell.angle_gamma   90.00
#
_symmetry.space_group_name_H-M   'P 1'
#
loop_
_entity.id
_entity.type
_entity.pdbx_description
1 polymer ?
#
loop_
_entity_poly.entity_id
_entity_poly.type
_entity_poly.pdbx_seq_one_letter_code
_entity_poly.pdbx_strand_id
1 'polypeptide(L)'
;MPRKRGHISPKSRPLANSTLLGLLAPPGEAWGVLGQTPNRPNHSPPPSAKVKKIFGWGDFYSNIKTVALNLLVTGKIVDHGNGTFSVHFRHNATGQGNISISLVPPSKAVEFHQEQQIFIEAKASKIFNCRMEWEKVERGRRTSLCTHDPAKTCSRDHAQSSATWSCSQPFKVVCVYIAFYSTDYRLVQKVCPDYNYHSDTPYYPSG
;
A
#
# COMPACT_ATOMS: atom_id res chain seq x y z
N MET A 1 24.13 58.52 -10.27
CA MET A 1 24.78 58.34 -11.60
C MET A 1 24.40 56.98 -12.18
N PRO A 2 23.47 56.89 -13.14
CA PRO A 2 23.14 55.64 -13.85
C PRO A 2 24.01 55.45 -15.11
N ARG A 3 24.35 54.22 -15.49
CA ARG A 3 25.07 53.91 -16.74
C ARG A 3 24.15 53.22 -17.77
N LYS A 4 24.13 53.77 -18.98
CA LYS A 4 23.49 53.22 -20.21
C LYS A 4 24.07 51.83 -20.58
N ARG A 5 23.48 51.02 -21.46
CA ARG A 5 22.12 50.82 -22.03
C ARG A 5 22.25 49.65 -23.03
N GLY A 6 21.32 48.71 -23.07
CA GLY A 6 21.28 47.65 -24.11
C GLY A 6 19.86 47.32 -24.54
N HIS A 7 19.56 47.51 -25.83
CA HIS A 7 18.35 47.00 -26.51
C HIS A 7 18.71 45.63 -27.16
N ILE A 8 17.78 44.76 -27.61
CA ILE A 8 16.79 44.95 -28.69
C ILE A 8 15.52 44.09 -28.45
N SER A 9 14.39 44.49 -29.05
CA SER A 9 13.03 43.94 -28.87
C SER A 9 12.66 42.79 -29.84
N PRO A 10 11.55 42.04 -29.56
CA PRO A 10 11.18 40.82 -30.28
C PRO A 10 10.18 41.01 -31.43
N LYS A 11 9.95 39.92 -32.19
CA LYS A 11 8.81 39.67 -33.10
C LYS A 11 8.39 38.21 -32.91
N SER A 12 7.18 37.80 -32.50
CA SER A 12 5.79 38.11 -32.88
C SER A 12 5.18 37.04 -33.80
N ARG A 13 4.07 36.41 -33.36
CA ARG A 13 3.27 35.46 -34.15
C ARG A 13 2.56 36.17 -35.31
N PRO A 14 2.00 35.41 -36.26
CA PRO A 14 0.59 35.62 -36.62
C PRO A 14 -0.25 34.33 -36.54
N LEU A 15 -1.57 34.51 -36.71
CA LEU A 15 -2.62 33.48 -36.77
C LEU A 15 -3.63 33.93 -37.84
N ALA A 16 -3.99 33.06 -38.79
CA ALA A 16 -5.11 33.27 -39.73
C ALA A 16 -5.57 31.93 -40.34
N ASN A 17 -6.85 31.85 -40.73
CA ASN A 17 -7.48 30.69 -41.37
C ASN A 17 -8.02 31.05 -42.77
N SER A 18 -8.27 30.03 -43.60
CA SER A 18 -9.13 30.08 -44.80
C SER A 18 -8.54 30.84 -46.02
N THR A 19 -8.89 30.57 -47.30
CA THR A 19 -10.06 29.87 -47.88
C THR A 19 -9.76 29.29 -49.29
N LEU A 20 -10.58 28.31 -49.74
CA LEU A 20 -11.11 28.14 -51.12
C LEU A 20 -10.40 27.25 -52.19
N LEU A 21 -11.19 26.28 -52.70
CA LEU A 21 -11.28 25.66 -54.06
C LEU A 21 -10.14 24.82 -54.71
N GLY A 22 -10.56 23.66 -55.26
CA GLY A 22 -9.84 22.77 -56.21
C GLY A 22 -10.70 21.52 -56.54
N LEU A 23 -10.77 21.06 -57.81
CA LEU A 23 -11.75 20.09 -58.34
C LEU A 23 -11.14 19.22 -59.48
N LEU A 24 -11.72 18.12 -60.00
CA LEU A 24 -13.04 17.49 -59.80
C LEU A 24 -12.97 16.20 -58.92
N ALA A 25 -13.25 14.93 -59.28
CA ALA A 25 -13.55 14.19 -60.54
C ALA A 25 -14.48 12.95 -60.26
N PRO A 26 -15.04 12.23 -61.27
CA PRO A 26 -16.25 11.40 -61.08
C PRO A 26 -16.04 9.86 -60.87
N PRO A 27 -17.12 9.08 -60.55
CA PRO A 27 -17.05 7.68 -60.08
C PRO A 27 -17.64 6.59 -61.02
N GLY A 28 -17.47 5.31 -60.63
CA GLY A 28 -18.04 4.09 -61.26
C GLY A 28 -16.95 3.11 -61.76
N GLU A 29 -17.14 1.78 -61.86
CA GLU A 29 -18.17 0.87 -61.31
C GLU A 29 -17.58 -0.58 -61.20
N ALA A 30 -18.39 -1.63 -61.00
CA ALA A 30 -17.96 -2.97 -60.55
C ALA A 30 -17.24 -3.89 -61.57
N TRP A 31 -16.57 -4.95 -61.06
CA TRP A 31 -16.68 -6.40 -61.43
C TRP A 31 -15.35 -7.20 -61.31
N GLY A 32 -15.38 -8.43 -60.75
CA GLY A 32 -14.56 -9.55 -61.27
C GLY A 32 -13.47 -10.25 -60.40
N VAL A 33 -13.82 -11.42 -59.82
CA VAL A 33 -13.12 -12.74 -59.92
C VAL A 33 -11.69 -13.00 -59.34
N LEU A 34 -11.63 -14.04 -58.49
CA LEU A 34 -10.54 -15.02 -58.13
C LEU A 34 -9.05 -14.61 -58.03
N GLY A 35 -8.46 -14.91 -56.87
CA GLY A 35 -7.01 -15.15 -56.67
C GLY A 35 -6.72 -15.75 -55.29
N GLN A 36 -5.85 -16.77 -55.18
CA GLN A 36 -5.55 -17.47 -53.91
C GLN A 36 -4.09 -17.27 -53.44
N THR A 37 -3.91 -17.19 -52.10
CA THR A 37 -2.68 -17.57 -51.35
C THR A 37 -1.40 -16.72 -51.58
N PRO A 38 -0.39 -16.72 -50.66
CA PRO A 38 -0.10 -17.71 -49.61
C PRO A 38 -0.02 -17.21 -48.15
N ASN A 39 0.05 -18.19 -47.25
CA ASN A 39 0.17 -18.02 -45.79
C ASN A 39 1.40 -17.21 -45.38
N ARG A 40 1.20 -16.32 -44.39
CA ARG A 40 2.27 -15.72 -43.60
C ARG A 40 2.12 -16.19 -42.14
N PRO A 41 3.08 -16.92 -41.56
CA PRO A 41 2.98 -17.34 -40.16
C PRO A 41 3.07 -16.12 -39.25
N ASN A 42 1.98 -15.79 -38.57
CA ASN A 42 1.96 -14.79 -37.51
C ASN A 42 2.70 -15.31 -36.27
N HIS A 43 4.03 -15.27 -36.31
CA HIS A 43 4.85 -15.29 -35.10
C HIS A 43 4.61 -13.99 -34.32
N SER A 44 3.51 -13.96 -33.56
CA SER A 44 3.41 -13.07 -32.41
C SER A 44 4.64 -13.31 -31.52
N PRO A 45 5.36 -12.26 -31.06
CA PRO A 45 6.44 -12.45 -30.11
C PRO A 45 5.89 -13.17 -28.86
N PRO A 46 6.67 -14.07 -28.23
CA PRO A 46 6.21 -14.72 -27.01
C PRO A 46 5.83 -13.65 -25.98
N PRO A 47 4.72 -13.83 -25.24
CA PRO A 47 4.26 -12.82 -24.29
C PRO A 47 5.40 -12.52 -23.32
N SER A 48 5.80 -11.26 -23.25
CA SER A 48 6.88 -10.81 -22.38
C SER A 48 6.62 -11.34 -20.96
N ALA A 49 7.65 -11.92 -20.34
CA ALA A 49 7.52 -12.64 -19.08
C ALA A 49 6.93 -11.71 -18.01
N LYS A 50 5.61 -11.79 -17.83
CA LYS A 50 4.85 -10.91 -16.95
C LYS A 50 5.44 -11.08 -15.56
N VAL A 51 6.03 -10.01 -15.01
CA VAL A 51 6.59 -10.00 -13.65
C VAL A 51 5.51 -10.53 -12.73
N LYS A 52 5.69 -11.76 -12.25
CA LYS A 52 4.62 -12.57 -11.65
C LYS A 52 4.45 -12.13 -10.21
N LYS A 53 3.83 -10.95 -10.05
CA LYS A 53 3.61 -10.22 -8.78
C LYS A 53 3.36 -11.23 -7.67
N ILE A 54 4.33 -11.36 -6.77
CA ILE A 54 4.40 -12.52 -5.86
C ILE A 54 3.24 -12.48 -4.85
N PHE A 55 2.69 -11.29 -4.62
CA PHE A 55 1.60 -10.98 -3.71
C PHE A 55 0.41 -10.35 -4.45
N GLY A 56 -0.82 -10.73 -4.11
CA GLY A 56 -2.08 -10.22 -4.66
C GLY A 56 -2.43 -8.83 -4.12
N TRP A 57 -2.48 -8.68 -2.80
CA TRP A 57 -2.64 -7.40 -2.08
C TRP A 57 -1.65 -6.29 -2.50
N GLY A 58 -2.10 -5.04 -2.34
CA GLY A 58 -1.32 -3.83 -2.53
C GLY A 58 -0.92 -3.21 -1.20
N ASP A 59 -1.11 -1.90 -1.04
CA ASP A 59 -0.94 -1.23 0.24
C ASP A 59 -2.05 -1.61 1.23
N PHE A 60 -1.69 -1.81 2.49
CA PHE A 60 -2.57 -2.11 3.62
C PHE A 60 -3.03 -0.82 4.31
N TYR A 61 -4.29 -0.76 4.73
CA TYR A 61 -4.88 0.34 5.48
C TYR A 61 -5.80 -0.19 6.58
N SER A 62 -5.74 0.38 7.78
CA SER A 62 -6.72 0.15 8.85
C SER A 62 -6.90 1.40 9.71
N ASN A 63 -8.12 1.69 10.14
CA ASN A 63 -8.42 2.70 11.15
C ASN A 63 -9.31 2.09 12.24
N ILE A 64 -8.89 2.22 13.49
CA ILE A 64 -9.59 1.73 14.68
C ILE A 64 -9.72 2.91 15.63
N LYS A 65 -10.94 3.21 16.08
CA LYS A 65 -11.24 4.44 16.80
C LYS A 65 -12.31 4.22 17.87
N THR A 66 -12.00 4.66 19.09
CA THR A 66 -12.90 4.72 20.23
C THR A 66 -13.02 6.18 20.71
N VAL A 67 -13.55 6.40 21.92
CA VAL A 67 -13.57 7.73 22.54
C VAL A 67 -12.19 8.04 23.15
N ALA A 68 -11.57 7.04 23.78
CA ALA A 68 -10.28 7.19 24.45
C ALA A 68 -9.06 7.07 23.52
N LEU A 69 -9.13 6.35 22.39
CA LEU A 69 -7.99 6.14 21.48
C LEU A 69 -8.38 6.10 20.00
N ASN A 70 -7.58 6.75 19.17
CA ASN A 70 -7.65 6.63 17.71
C ASN A 70 -6.33 6.06 17.17
N LEU A 71 -6.40 5.08 16.28
CA LEU A 71 -5.28 4.44 15.60
C LEU A 71 -5.51 4.46 14.09
N LEU A 72 -4.52 4.95 13.34
CA LEU A 72 -4.43 4.84 11.90
C LEU A 72 -3.18 4.03 11.53
N VAL A 73 -3.34 2.97 10.73
CA VAL A 73 -2.26 2.10 10.27
C VAL A 73 -2.22 2.11 8.74
N THR A 74 -1.02 2.29 8.20
CA THR A 74 -0.69 2.07 6.79
C THR A 74 0.45 1.06 6.68
N GLY A 75 0.40 0.18 5.68
CA GLY A 75 1.47 -0.78 5.40
C GLY A 75 1.75 -0.83 3.91
N LYS A 76 3.03 -0.87 3.52
CA LYS A 76 3.45 -0.99 2.11
C LYS A 76 4.36 -2.18 1.91
N ILE A 77 4.08 -3.00 0.90
CA ILE A 77 4.90 -4.15 0.52
C ILE A 77 5.89 -3.73 -0.58
N VAL A 78 7.14 -4.21 -0.47
CA VAL A 78 8.20 -4.04 -1.47
C VAL A 78 8.77 -5.42 -1.78
N ASP A 79 8.58 -5.88 -3.02
CA ASP A 79 9.17 -7.10 -3.56
C ASP A 79 10.59 -6.79 -4.07
N HIS A 80 11.60 -7.51 -3.58
CA HIS A 80 13.01 -7.29 -3.96
C HIS A 80 13.44 -8.16 -5.16
N GLY A 81 12.55 -9.02 -5.69
CA GLY A 81 12.81 -9.89 -6.86
C GLY A 81 13.81 -11.04 -6.61
N ASN A 82 14.52 -11.04 -5.48
CA ASN A 82 15.54 -12.01 -5.08
C ASN A 82 15.00 -13.15 -4.19
N GLY A 83 13.68 -13.30 -4.06
CA GLY A 83 13.03 -14.23 -3.13
C GLY A 83 12.80 -13.67 -1.71
N THR A 84 13.08 -12.39 -1.48
CA THR A 84 12.72 -11.66 -0.26
C THR A 84 11.80 -10.48 -0.55
N PHE A 85 11.07 -10.03 0.46
CA PHE A 85 10.23 -8.84 0.42
C PHE A 85 10.27 -8.11 1.76
N SER A 86 10.06 -6.79 1.73
CA SER A 86 9.90 -5.97 2.93
C SER A 86 8.47 -5.49 3.10
N VAL A 87 8.06 -5.28 4.35
CA VAL A 87 6.78 -4.64 4.69
C VAL A 87 7.07 -3.44 5.61
N HIS A 88 6.77 -2.25 5.12
CA HIS A 88 6.95 -1.00 5.87
C HIS A 88 5.61 -0.59 6.45
N PHE A 89 5.45 -0.72 7.77
CA PHE A 89 4.33 -0.13 8.49
C PHE A 89 4.65 1.29 8.91
N ARG A 90 3.66 2.17 8.82
CA ARG A 90 3.61 3.45 9.53
C ARG A 90 2.27 3.55 10.22
N HIS A 91 2.26 3.89 11.50
CA HIS A 91 1.03 4.05 12.27
C HIS A 91 1.06 5.28 13.17
N ASN A 92 -0.09 5.93 13.30
CA ASN A 92 -0.32 7.08 14.15
C ASN A 92 -1.39 6.74 15.18
N ALA A 93 -1.02 6.75 16.46
CA ALA A 93 -1.94 6.63 17.60
C ALA A 93 -2.15 7.99 18.27
N THR A 94 -3.33 8.24 18.80
CA THR A 94 -3.63 9.48 19.56
C THR A 94 -4.75 9.23 20.57
N GLY A 95 -4.47 9.43 21.85
CA GLY A 95 -5.34 9.03 22.96
C GLY A 95 -4.62 8.14 23.99
N GLN A 96 -5.39 7.40 24.79
CA GLN A 96 -4.86 6.55 25.86
C GLN A 96 -5.03 5.06 25.55
N GLY A 97 -3.93 4.31 25.63
CA GLY A 97 -3.90 2.86 25.46
C GLY A 97 -2.61 2.34 24.86
N ASN A 98 -2.50 1.02 24.79
CA ASN A 98 -1.41 0.29 24.16
C ASN A 98 -1.84 -0.23 22.78
N ILE A 99 -0.89 -0.26 21.85
CA ILE A 99 -1.08 -0.77 20.49
C ILE A 99 0.14 -1.59 20.07
N SER A 100 -0.08 -2.62 19.27
CA SER A 100 0.99 -3.35 18.59
C SER A 100 0.54 -3.80 17.21
N ILE A 101 1.43 -3.64 16.22
CA ILE A 101 1.23 -4.12 14.85
C ILE A 101 2.44 -4.98 14.46
N SER A 102 2.19 -6.22 14.05
CA SER A 102 3.23 -7.18 13.68
C SER A 102 2.83 -8.01 12.47
N LEU A 103 3.81 -8.64 11.82
CA LEU A 103 3.55 -9.78 10.94
C LEU A 103 3.47 -11.06 11.77
N VAL A 104 2.56 -11.96 11.42
CA VAL A 104 2.40 -13.28 12.05
C VAL A 104 2.13 -14.37 11.00
N PRO A 105 2.47 -15.64 11.28
CA PRO A 105 2.02 -16.75 10.43
C PRO A 105 0.49 -16.95 10.55
N PRO A 106 -0.17 -17.54 9.53
CA PRO A 106 -1.62 -17.75 9.56
C PRO A 106 -2.12 -18.57 10.75
N SER A 107 -1.28 -19.44 11.30
CA SER A 107 -1.55 -20.29 12.45
C SER A 107 -1.61 -19.57 13.81
N LYS A 108 -1.23 -18.28 13.91
CA LYS A 108 -1.40 -17.51 15.15
C LYS A 108 -2.90 -17.28 15.42
N ALA A 109 -3.41 -17.77 16.54
CA ALA A 109 -4.76 -17.51 17.03
C ALA A 109 -5.00 -16.02 17.35
N VAL A 110 -6.27 -15.59 17.35
CA VAL A 110 -6.68 -14.22 17.67
C VAL A 110 -7.03 -14.14 19.16
N GLU A 111 -6.15 -13.55 19.97
CA GLU A 111 -6.22 -13.66 21.44
C GLU A 111 -5.94 -12.32 22.13
N PHE A 112 -6.73 -12.03 23.19
CA PHE A 112 -6.57 -10.84 24.05
C PHE A 112 -5.48 -10.97 25.14
N HIS A 113 -4.85 -12.13 25.29
CA HIS A 113 -3.90 -12.40 26.38
C HIS A 113 -2.45 -12.23 25.91
N GLN A 114 -1.76 -11.23 26.48
CA GLN A 114 -0.39 -10.86 26.12
C GLN A 114 0.69 -11.73 26.78
N GLU A 115 0.36 -12.42 27.88
CA GLU A 115 1.34 -13.05 28.77
C GLU A 115 1.92 -14.38 28.23
N GLN A 116 1.13 -15.16 27.49
CA GLN A 116 1.59 -16.42 26.88
C GLN A 116 2.46 -16.21 25.63
N GLN A 117 2.56 -14.97 25.14
CA GLN A 117 3.09 -14.67 23.80
C GLN A 117 4.58 -14.98 23.67
N ILE A 118 5.39 -14.71 24.71
CA ILE A 118 6.86 -14.87 24.70
C ILE A 118 7.29 -16.32 24.40
N PHE A 119 6.64 -17.31 25.03
CA PHE A 119 6.99 -18.73 24.85
C PHE A 119 6.55 -19.29 23.49
N ILE A 120 5.40 -18.82 22.98
CA ILE A 120 4.89 -19.18 21.65
C ILE A 120 5.76 -18.54 20.56
N GLU A 121 6.15 -17.27 20.73
CA GLU A 121 7.02 -16.52 19.82
C GLU A 121 8.40 -17.18 19.67
N ALA A 122 9.01 -17.63 20.78
CA ALA A 122 10.26 -18.39 20.73
C ALA A 122 10.17 -19.71 19.93
N LYS A 123 9.02 -20.40 19.97
CA LYS A 123 8.76 -21.61 19.17
C LYS A 123 8.44 -21.29 17.70
N ALA A 124 7.64 -20.25 17.45
CA ALA A 124 7.20 -19.86 16.11
C ALA A 124 8.31 -19.16 15.30
N SER A 125 9.23 -18.45 15.96
CA SER A 125 10.35 -17.73 15.34
C SER A 125 11.25 -18.64 14.50
N LYS A 126 11.46 -19.90 14.90
CA LYS A 126 12.18 -20.91 14.09
C LYS A 126 11.46 -21.35 12.80
N ILE A 127 10.21 -20.95 12.60
CA ILE A 127 9.34 -21.38 11.50
C ILE A 127 8.82 -20.16 10.70
N PHE A 128 9.07 -18.92 11.15
CA PHE A 128 8.54 -17.71 10.54
C PHE A 128 9.65 -16.79 10.03
N ASN A 129 9.90 -16.82 8.71
CA ASN A 129 11.01 -16.10 8.07
C ASN A 129 10.86 -14.56 8.00
N CYS A 130 9.92 -13.97 8.74
CA CYS A 130 9.74 -12.52 8.83
C CYS A 130 10.34 -11.98 10.13
N ARG A 131 11.33 -11.10 10.00
CA ARG A 131 11.95 -10.38 11.12
C ARG A 131 11.64 -8.89 11.03
N MET A 132 11.52 -8.23 12.18
CA MET A 132 11.60 -6.76 12.24
C MET A 132 13.08 -6.38 12.15
N GLU A 133 13.45 -5.56 11.16
CA GLU A 133 14.83 -5.09 10.98
C GLU A 133 15.05 -3.69 11.55
N TRP A 134 13.97 -2.90 11.65
CA TRP A 134 14.03 -1.54 12.17
C TRP A 134 12.67 -1.11 12.71
N GLU A 135 12.67 -0.39 13.83
CA GLU A 135 11.52 0.37 14.34
C GLU A 135 12.01 1.76 14.80
N LYS A 136 11.15 2.76 14.63
CA LYS A 136 11.26 4.06 15.30
C LYS A 136 9.90 4.46 15.86
N VAL A 137 9.82 4.69 17.16
CA VAL A 137 8.63 5.22 17.85
C VAL A 137 8.91 6.62 18.36
N GLU A 138 8.21 7.62 17.81
CA GLU A 138 8.16 8.99 18.31
C GLU A 138 6.92 9.15 19.18
N ARG A 139 7.09 9.57 20.44
CA ARG A 139 5.97 9.84 21.37
C ARG A 139 5.97 11.30 21.78
N GLY A 140 4.78 11.88 21.89
CA GLY A 140 4.59 13.26 22.34
C GLY A 140 3.28 13.45 23.06
N ARG A 141 3.16 14.53 23.82
CA ARG A 141 1.94 14.92 24.55
C ARG A 141 1.51 16.29 24.07
N ARG A 142 0.31 16.39 23.48
CA ARG A 142 -0.24 17.67 23.02
C ARG A 142 -1.23 18.18 24.04
N THR A 143 -0.97 19.37 24.57
CA THR A 143 -1.80 20.05 25.55
C THR A 143 -2.61 21.15 24.87
N SER A 144 -3.89 21.29 25.23
CA SER A 144 -4.82 22.30 24.71
C SER A 144 -5.97 22.53 25.70
N LEU A 145 -6.74 23.60 25.55
CA LEU A 145 -7.98 23.76 26.32
C LEU A 145 -8.98 22.63 25.97
N CYS A 146 -9.81 22.23 26.93
CA CYS A 146 -10.81 21.18 26.75
C CYS A 146 -12.02 21.71 25.95
N THR A 147 -12.49 20.96 24.94
CA THR A 147 -13.62 21.38 24.09
C THR A 147 -14.94 21.57 24.87
N HIS A 148 -15.14 20.80 25.95
CA HIS A 148 -16.32 20.90 26.81
C HIS A 148 -16.17 21.92 27.95
N ASP A 149 -14.96 22.41 28.22
CA ASP A 149 -14.66 23.31 29.33
C ASP A 149 -13.38 24.12 29.02
N PRO A 150 -13.51 25.32 28.43
CA PRO A 150 -12.36 26.15 28.09
C PRO A 150 -11.53 26.64 29.28
N ALA A 151 -12.03 26.53 30.52
CA ALA A 151 -11.26 26.84 31.72
C ALA A 151 -10.34 25.68 32.17
N LYS A 152 -10.51 24.49 31.59
CA LYS A 152 -9.67 23.31 31.87
C LYS A 152 -8.67 23.03 30.74
N THR A 153 -7.48 22.60 31.15
CA THR A 153 -6.41 22.19 30.25
C THR A 153 -6.43 20.66 30.07
N CYS A 154 -6.74 20.22 28.86
CA CYS A 154 -6.71 18.82 28.44
C CYS A 154 -5.36 18.47 27.81
N SER A 155 -4.84 17.28 28.10
CA SER A 155 -3.65 16.74 27.43
C SER A 155 -3.98 15.44 26.72
N ARG A 156 -3.56 15.30 25.47
CA ARG A 156 -3.73 14.08 24.69
C ARG A 156 -2.39 13.59 24.14
N ASP A 157 -2.04 12.37 24.50
CA ASP A 157 -0.84 11.71 24.04
C ASP A 157 -0.99 11.28 22.57
N HIS A 158 0.12 11.26 21.85
CA HIS A 158 0.21 10.78 20.49
C HIS A 158 1.52 10.02 20.28
N ALA A 159 1.46 9.00 19.42
CA ALA A 159 2.63 8.26 18.98
C ALA A 159 2.59 8.12 17.46
N GLN A 160 3.72 8.41 16.82
CA GLN A 160 3.99 8.07 15.43
C GLN A 160 5.06 6.99 15.43
N SER A 161 4.77 5.83 14.86
CA SER A 161 5.76 4.76 14.68
C SER A 161 5.87 4.35 13.21
N SER A 162 7.09 3.99 12.83
CA SER A 162 7.41 3.36 11.56
C SER A 162 8.24 2.11 11.84
N ALA A 163 7.87 0.99 11.24
CA ALA A 163 8.56 -0.29 11.40
C ALA A 163 8.76 -0.98 10.04
N THR A 164 9.97 -1.51 9.81
CA THR A 164 10.33 -2.27 8.61
C THR A 164 10.51 -3.73 8.98
N TRP A 165 9.68 -4.58 8.38
CA TRP A 165 9.85 -6.03 8.38
C TRP A 165 10.53 -6.49 7.10
N SER A 166 11.24 -7.60 7.19
CA SER A 166 11.94 -8.27 6.10
C SER A 166 11.65 -9.75 6.17
N CYS A 167 11.21 -10.32 5.05
CA CYS A 167 10.67 -11.66 4.95
C CYS A 167 11.31 -12.42 3.79
N SER A 168 11.69 -13.68 4.01
CA SER A 168 12.20 -14.55 2.94
C SER A 168 11.29 -15.74 2.64
N GLN A 169 11.33 -16.20 1.38
CA GLN A 169 10.79 -17.49 0.96
C GLN A 169 11.37 -18.65 1.81
N PRO A 170 10.68 -19.82 1.91
CA PRO A 170 9.63 -20.34 1.02
C PRO A 170 8.20 -19.84 1.31
N PHE A 171 7.96 -19.05 2.37
CA PHE A 171 6.61 -18.68 2.77
C PHE A 171 6.05 -17.52 1.93
N LYS A 172 4.73 -17.57 1.65
CA LYS A 172 4.01 -16.50 0.95
C LYS A 172 2.74 -16.01 1.66
N VAL A 173 2.20 -16.72 2.64
CA VAL A 173 1.11 -16.17 3.47
C VAL A 173 1.70 -15.58 4.74
N VAL A 174 1.59 -14.27 4.86
CA VAL A 174 1.84 -13.53 6.09
C VAL A 174 0.58 -12.76 6.45
N CYS A 175 0.29 -12.64 7.73
CA CYS A 175 -0.87 -11.91 8.22
C CYS A 175 -0.44 -10.68 9.00
N VAL A 176 -1.19 -9.60 8.87
CA VAL A 176 -1.05 -8.43 9.76
C VAL A 176 -1.84 -8.71 11.03
N TYR A 177 -1.18 -8.68 12.18
CA TYR A 177 -1.80 -8.77 13.49
C TYR A 177 -1.80 -7.38 14.13
N ILE A 178 -2.98 -6.90 14.51
CA ILE A 178 -3.16 -5.64 15.25
C ILE A 178 -3.78 -5.99 16.59
N ALA A 179 -3.14 -5.56 17.68
CA ALA A 179 -3.77 -5.53 19.00
C ALA A 179 -3.93 -4.07 19.44
N PHE A 180 -5.12 -3.74 19.93
CA PHE A 180 -5.56 -2.41 20.32
C PHE A 180 -6.17 -2.51 21.73
N TYR A 181 -5.54 -1.87 22.70
CA TYR A 181 -5.93 -1.89 24.11
C TYR A 181 -6.12 -0.47 24.60
N SER A 182 -7.29 0.11 24.39
CA SER A 182 -7.66 1.39 25.00
C SER A 182 -8.27 1.18 26.38
N THR A 183 -8.60 2.29 27.05
CA THR A 183 -9.27 2.30 28.36
C THR A 183 -10.77 2.06 28.26
N ASP A 184 -11.38 2.26 27.09
CA ASP A 184 -12.81 2.03 26.82
C ASP A 184 -13.09 0.70 26.09
N TYR A 185 -12.27 0.32 25.11
CA TYR A 185 -12.39 -0.96 24.38
C TYR A 185 -11.05 -1.67 24.15
N ARG A 186 -11.13 -2.99 23.98
CA ARG A 186 -10.06 -3.87 23.52
C ARG A 186 -10.47 -4.53 22.21
N LEU A 187 -9.54 -4.64 21.26
CA LEU A 187 -9.77 -5.28 19.95
C LEU A 187 -8.48 -5.97 19.50
N VAL A 188 -8.61 -7.17 18.94
CA VAL A 188 -7.52 -7.90 18.29
C VAL A 188 -7.97 -8.35 16.91
N GLN A 189 -7.16 -8.10 15.89
CA GLN A 189 -7.49 -8.36 14.48
C GLN A 189 -6.32 -9.02 13.77
N LYS A 190 -6.55 -10.18 13.15
CA LYS A 190 -5.61 -10.83 12.22
C LYS A 190 -6.17 -10.76 10.80
N VAL A 191 -5.42 -10.18 9.87
CA VAL A 191 -5.82 -10.03 8.46
C VAL A 191 -4.80 -10.76 7.58
N CYS A 192 -5.25 -11.68 6.73
CA CYS A 192 -4.40 -12.54 5.89
C CYS A 192 -4.78 -12.45 4.39
N PRO A 193 -4.53 -11.32 3.68
CA PRO A 193 -5.19 -11.05 2.39
C PRO A 193 -4.95 -12.06 1.27
N ASP A 194 -3.75 -12.62 1.17
CA ASP A 194 -3.40 -13.60 0.12
C ASP A 194 -3.62 -15.07 0.57
N TYR A 195 -4.28 -15.33 1.71
CA TYR A 195 -4.45 -16.69 2.26
C TYR A 195 -5.10 -17.64 1.22
N ASN A 196 -6.23 -17.23 0.63
CA ASN A 196 -6.96 -18.03 -0.36
C ASN A 196 -6.23 -18.22 -1.71
N TYR A 197 -5.11 -17.52 -1.95
CA TYR A 197 -4.29 -17.68 -3.16
C TYR A 197 -3.12 -18.68 -2.95
N HIS A 198 -2.92 -19.11 -1.70
CA HIS A 198 -1.76 -19.91 -1.27
C HIS A 198 -2.14 -21.05 -0.30
N SER A 199 -3.43 -21.25 -0.03
CA SER A 199 -3.98 -22.30 0.82
C SER A 199 -5.27 -22.84 0.19
N ASP A 200 -5.28 -24.13 -0.12
CA ASP A 200 -6.49 -24.85 -0.55
C ASP A 200 -7.40 -25.21 0.65
N THR A 201 -6.91 -25.04 1.88
CA THR A 201 -7.72 -25.22 3.09
C THR A 201 -8.55 -23.96 3.40
N PRO A 202 -9.84 -24.07 3.77
CA PRO A 202 -10.67 -22.93 4.13
C PRO A 202 -10.11 -22.15 5.33
N TYR A 203 -10.18 -20.81 5.27
CA TYR A 203 -9.79 -19.96 6.40
C TYR A 203 -10.82 -20.08 7.54
N TYR A 204 -10.51 -20.89 8.55
CA TYR A 204 -11.27 -20.94 9.79
C TYR A 204 -10.80 -19.82 10.74
N PRO A 205 -11.62 -18.81 11.06
CA PRO A 205 -11.28 -17.80 12.05
C PRO A 205 -11.34 -18.41 13.46
N SER A 206 -10.18 -18.79 13.99
CA SER A 206 -10.03 -19.22 15.39
C SER A 206 -9.95 -17.99 16.31
N GLY A 207 -11.07 -17.66 16.95
CA GLY A 207 -11.25 -16.59 17.94
C GLY A 207 -12.64 -16.66 18.57
#